data_AF-A0A6D1NZQ0-F1
#
_entry.id   AF-A0A6D1NZQ0-F1
#
_cell.length_a   1.000
_cell.length_b   1.000
_cell.length_c   1.000
_cell.angle_alpha   90.00
_cell.angle_beta   90.00
_cell.angle_gamma   90.00
#
_symmetry.space_group_name_H-M   'P 1'
#
loop_
_entity.id
_entity.type
_entity.pdbx_description
1 polymer ?
#
loop_
_entity_poly.entity_id
_entity_poly.type
_entity_poly.pdbx_seq_one_letter_code
_entity_poly.pdbx_strand_id
1 'polypeptide(L)' 'MGKKVIGGGAECSSGIGFIWLVRSIPVNNNAWYGYCDTTENIIGKITVHAICQ' A
#
# COMPACT_ATOMS: atom_id res chain seq x y z
N MET A 1 22.40 5.79 7.28
CA MET A 1 21.79 4.45 7.24
C MET A 1 20.29 4.61 7.45
N GLY A 2 19.45 4.01 6.60
CA GLY A 2 17.99 4.07 6.74
C GLY A 2 17.51 3.28 7.97
N LYS A 3 16.34 3.65 8.51
CA LYS A 3 15.70 2.91 9.61
C LYS A 3 15.07 1.61 9.09
N LYS A 4 15.08 0.57 9.91
CA LYS A 4 14.52 -0.73 9.55
C LYS A 4 13.00 -0.68 9.63
N VAL A 5 12.31 -1.01 8.56
CA VAL A 5 10.87 -1.27 8.54
C VAL A 5 10.57 -2.55 9.33
N ILE A 6 9.75 -2.42 10.37
CA ILE A 6 9.33 -3.52 11.26
C ILE A 6 7.85 -3.87 11.13
N GLY A 7 7.09 -3.05 10.40
CA GLY A 7 5.67 -3.25 10.13
C GLY A 7 5.14 -2.19 9.18
N GLY A 8 3.89 -2.33 8.76
CA GLY A 8 3.28 -1.39 7.84
C GLY A 8 1.88 -1.80 7.44
N GLY A 9 1.33 -1.05 6.51
CA GLY A 9 -0.02 -1.22 5.99
C GLY A 9 -0.23 -0.42 4.72
N ALA A 10 -1.32 -0.70 4.03
CA ALA A 10 -1.74 0.07 2.88
C ALA A 10 -3.26 0.17 2.84
N GLU A 11 -3.75 1.24 2.25
CA GLU A 11 -5.17 1.47 2.03
C GLU A 11 -5.38 1.91 0.59
N CYS A 12 -6.44 1.40 -0.03
CA CYS A 12 -6.86 1.75 -1.37
C CYS A 12 -8.19 2.50 -1.29
N SER A 13 -8.30 3.62 -1.97
CA SER A 13 -9.55 4.39 -2.05
C SER A 13 -9.78 4.94 -3.45
N SER A 14 -11.05 5.13 -3.79
CA SER A 14 -11.47 5.83 -4.99
C SER A 14 -12.75 6.61 -4.70
N GLY A 15 -12.99 7.66 -5.48
CA GLY A 15 -14.25 8.42 -5.43
C GLY A 15 -15.39 7.76 -6.22
N ILE A 16 -15.09 6.78 -7.08
CA ILE A 16 -16.05 6.07 -7.93
C ILE A 16 -15.61 4.60 -8.11
N GLY A 17 -16.58 3.71 -8.33
CA GLY A 17 -16.30 2.29 -8.59
C GLY A 17 -15.74 1.53 -7.39
N PHE A 18 -15.14 0.38 -7.66
CA PHE A 18 -14.56 -0.51 -6.65
C PHE A 18 -13.06 -0.64 -6.82
N ILE A 19 -12.35 -0.53 -5.71
CA ILE A 19 -10.92 -0.76 -5.58
C ILE A 19 -10.70 -1.58 -4.31
N TRP A 20 -9.79 -2.53 -4.33
CA TRP A 20 -9.48 -3.34 -3.16
C TRP A 20 -7.97 -3.53 -3.01
N LEU A 21 -7.53 -3.57 -1.75
CA LEU A 21 -6.17 -3.92 -1.41
C LEU A 21 -5.98 -5.43 -1.61
N VAL A 22 -5.12 -5.82 -2.54
CA VAL A 22 -4.81 -7.24 -2.79
C VAL A 22 -3.59 -7.70 -2.02
N ARG A 23 -2.62 -6.81 -1.78
CA ARG A 23 -1.41 -7.14 -1.02
C ARG A 23 -0.89 -5.96 -0.22
N SER A 24 -0.39 -6.24 0.97
CA SER A 24 0.30 -5.30 1.84
C SER A 24 1.43 -6.07 2.54
N ILE A 25 2.67 -5.88 2.09
CA ILE A 25 3.79 -6.74 2.46
C ILE A 25 5.09 -5.96 2.66
N PRO A 26 5.99 -6.44 3.54
CA PRO A 26 7.36 -5.95 3.56
C PRO A 26 8.10 -6.47 2.32
N VAL A 27 8.85 -5.60 1.64
CA VAL A 27 9.67 -6.00 0.48
C VAL A 27 11.11 -6.31 0.90
N ASN A 28 11.61 -5.55 1.85
CA ASN A 28 12.90 -5.77 2.49
C ASN A 28 12.88 -5.08 3.86
N ASN A 29 14.04 -5.06 4.53
CA ASN A 29 14.18 -4.40 5.82
C ASN A 29 13.94 -2.88 5.78
N ASN A 30 13.74 -2.24 4.62
CA ASN A 30 13.67 -0.79 4.46
C ASN A 30 12.43 -0.32 3.67
N ALA A 31 11.52 -1.21 3.30
CA ALA A 31 10.38 -0.85 2.45
C ALA A 31 9.13 -1.71 2.71
N TRP A 32 7.97 -1.07 2.61
CA TRP A 32 6.65 -1.69 2.65
C TRP A 32 5.89 -1.34 1.37
N TYR A 33 5.31 -2.34 0.70
CA TYR A 33 4.56 -2.14 -0.54
C TYR A 33 3.09 -2.48 -0.33
N GLY A 34 2.21 -1.68 -0.93
CA GLY A 34 0.80 -1.94 -1.08
C GLY A 34 0.45 -2.11 -2.56
N TYR A 35 -0.51 -2.99 -2.86
CA TYR A 35 -1.01 -3.24 -4.21
C TYR A 35 -2.53 -3.17 -4.18
N CYS A 36 -3.10 -2.41 -5.10
CA CYS A 36 -4.53 -2.28 -5.29
C CYS A 36 -4.90 -2.77 -6.69
N ASP A 37 -6.03 -3.47 -6.80
CA ASP A 37 -6.66 -3.79 -8.08
C ASP A 37 -7.95 -3.01 -8.26
N THR A 38 -8.30 -2.71 -9.52
CA THR A 38 -9.56 -2.06 -9.93
C THR A 38 -10.25 -2.89 -11.00
N THR A 39 -11.60 -2.90 -11.01
CA THR A 39 -12.38 -3.53 -12.10
C THR A 39 -12.45 -2.67 -13.36
N GLU A 40 -12.20 -1.37 -13.24
CA GLU A 40 -12.49 -0.37 -14.27
C GLU A 40 -11.33 0.63 -14.41
N ASN A 41 -11.37 1.42 -15.48
CA ASN A 41 -10.46 2.55 -15.68
C ASN A 41 -10.90 3.74 -14.82
N ILE A 42 -10.51 3.69 -13.55
CA ILE A 42 -10.84 4.70 -12.53
C ILE A 42 -9.57 5.32 -11.95
N ILE A 43 -9.70 6.54 -11.44
CA ILE A 43 -8.63 7.16 -10.65
C ILE A 43 -8.70 6.57 -9.24
N GLY A 44 -7.73 5.73 -8.90
CA GLY A 44 -7.51 5.21 -7.56
C GLY A 44 -6.41 5.96 -6.82
N LYS A 45 -6.48 5.98 -5.50
CA LYS A 45 -5.41 6.41 -4.61
C LYS A 45 -4.99 5.24 -3.75
N ILE A 46 -3.68 5.07 -3.60
CA ILE A 46 -3.09 4.19 -2.60
C ILE A 46 -2.33 5.03 -1.59
N THR A 47 -2.53 4.75 -0.30
CA THR A 47 -1.73 5.30 0.79
C THR A 47 -0.98 4.16 1.45
N VAL A 48 0.34 4.28 1.57
CA VAL A 48 1.21 3.25 2.15
C VAL A 48 1.88 3.78 3.41
N HIS A 49 1.83 3.00 4.48
CA HIS A 49 2.42 3.33 5.77
C HIS A 49 3.50 2.30 6.14
N ALA A 50 4.61 2.80 6.69
CA ALA A 50 5.69 1.97 7.22
C ALA A 50 6.03 2.43 8.64
N ILE A 51 6.27 1.46 9.53
CA ILE A 51 6.73 1.66 10.89
C ILE A 51 8.22 1.32 10.91
N CYS A 52 9.05 2.29 11.29
CA CYS A 52 10.50 2.15 11.24
C CYS A 52 11.16 2.28 12.61
N GLN A 53 12.17 1.46 12.89
CA GLN A 53 13.07 1.55 14.05
C GLN A 53 14.49 1.87 13.62
#